data_AF-A0A7C4I5Q7-F1
#
_entry.id   AF-A0A7C4I5Q7-F1
#
_cell.length_a   1.000
_cell.length_b   1.000
_cell.length_c   1.000
_cell.angle_alpha   90.00
_cell.angle_beta   90.00
_cell.angle_gamma   90.00
#
_symmetry.space_group_name_H-M   'P 1'
#
loop_
_entity.id
_entity.type
_entity.pdbx_description
1 polymer ?
#
loop_
_entity_poly.entity_id
_entity_poly.type
_entity_poly.pdbx_seq_one_letter_code
_entity_poly.pdbx_strand_id
1 'polypeptide(L)'
;MAVHCARGVVALLAAASAGAMSALALAQIRPVDPASKFTYEGGVANTRHNLTQRPIGGGAELMNPVRNDYGEVCVYCHTPHQASAALPAPLWNRTARATTYTVPATRDPGASQPGAASLACLSCHDGTVAIDSIINMPGPGRIDRAQERGQNDEFLSRAWRNATGTDADTHAALDRTGCLSCHSPGGGRGAQDFTRALIGTDLRDDHPVGAPLPDARVGEFVRPDRSGDRLVFYDRNANGRPDPNEVRYYDAGAGPAVECASCHDPHGVPDGARGSHFLPKFLRVTTNGGALCLSCHVK
;
A
#
# COMPACT_ATOMS: atom_id res chain seq x y z
N MET A 1 22.03 43.45 34.40
CA MET A 1 20.88 44.34 34.66
C MET A 1 19.84 43.56 35.42
N ALA A 2 19.26 44.19 36.43
CA ALA A 2 18.59 43.57 37.55
C ALA A 2 17.05 43.57 37.41
N VAL A 3 16.42 42.78 38.29
CA VAL A 3 15.13 43.05 38.96
C VAL A 3 13.82 42.48 38.36
N HIS A 4 13.32 41.45 39.06
CA HIS A 4 11.97 41.21 39.62
C HIS A 4 10.72 41.07 38.73
N CYS A 5 9.94 40.01 39.01
CA CYS A 5 8.53 40.11 39.48
C CYS A 5 8.11 38.74 40.05
N ALA A 6 8.02 38.57 41.37
CA ALA A 6 6.89 38.89 42.25
C ALA A 6 5.72 37.86 42.15
N ARG A 7 5.60 37.06 43.22
CA ARG A 7 4.49 36.16 43.54
C ARG A 7 3.24 36.96 43.91
N GLY A 8 2.08 36.53 43.43
CA GLY A 8 0.77 36.99 43.90
C GLY A 8 -0.19 35.81 44.02
N VAL A 9 -0.68 35.56 45.24
CA VAL A 9 -1.75 34.60 45.57
C VAL A 9 -3.08 35.35 45.52
N VAL A 10 -4.09 34.84 44.80
CA VAL A 10 -5.49 35.24 44.99
C VAL A 10 -6.43 34.04 44.86
N ALA A 11 -7.11 33.80 45.98
CA ALA A 11 -8.40 33.17 46.27
C ALA A 11 -9.14 32.26 45.26
N LEU A 12 -9.52 31.09 45.80
CA LEU A 12 -10.64 30.25 45.38
C LEU A 12 -11.97 31.03 45.37
N LEU A 13 -12.75 30.87 44.30
CA LEU A 13 -14.21 31.00 44.32
C LEU A 13 -14.80 29.81 43.55
N ALA A 14 -15.46 28.93 44.29
CA ALA A 14 -16.25 27.83 43.73
C ALA A 14 -17.62 28.37 43.30
N ALA A 15 -18.01 28.10 42.06
CA ALA A 15 -19.38 28.21 41.60
C ALA A 15 -19.74 26.90 40.89
N ALA A 16 -20.62 26.13 41.51
CA ALA A 16 -21.25 24.95 40.93
C ALA A 16 -22.44 25.39 40.08
N SER A 17 -22.50 24.93 38.83
CA SER A 17 -23.75 24.90 38.07
C SER A 17 -23.78 23.64 37.20
N ALA A 18 -24.70 22.75 37.56
CA ALA A 18 -25.06 21.56 36.80
C ALA A 18 -25.75 21.96 35.47
N GLY A 19 -25.48 21.24 34.38
CA GLY A 19 -26.31 21.33 33.18
C GLY A 19 -25.66 20.82 31.90
N ALA A 20 -26.31 19.82 31.28
CA ALA A 20 -26.08 19.22 29.97
C ALA A 20 -24.80 18.37 29.80
N MET A 21 -24.93 17.06 30.06
CA MET A 21 -24.10 16.07 29.36
C MET A 21 -24.45 16.10 27.88
N SER A 22 -23.76 16.94 27.12
CA SER A 22 -23.67 16.77 25.67
C SER A 22 -22.94 15.46 25.44
N ALA A 23 -23.64 14.50 24.82
CA ALA A 23 -23.02 13.34 24.22
C ALA A 23 -22.04 13.84 23.16
N LEU A 24 -20.78 14.03 23.55
CA LEU A 24 -19.69 14.12 22.61
C LEU A 24 -19.68 12.79 21.87
N ALA A 25 -20.21 12.81 20.65
CA ALA A 25 -19.90 11.81 19.66
C ALA A 25 -18.37 11.67 19.68
N LEU A 26 -17.87 10.51 20.13
CA LEU A 26 -16.47 10.18 19.96
C LEU A 26 -16.25 10.15 18.45
N ALA A 27 -15.82 11.28 17.88
CA ALA A 27 -15.11 11.29 16.63
C ALA A 27 -13.93 10.36 16.86
N GLN A 28 -14.04 9.13 16.35
CA GLN A 28 -12.97 8.16 16.37
C GLN A 28 -11.75 8.90 15.82
N ILE A 29 -10.72 9.07 16.65
CA ILE A 29 -9.43 9.61 16.23
C ILE A 29 -8.86 8.57 15.27
N ARG A 30 -9.27 8.64 14.00
CA ARG A 30 -8.63 7.90 12.91
C ARG A 30 -7.18 8.40 12.89
N PRO A 31 -6.17 7.50 12.79
CA PRO A 31 -4.78 7.92 12.80
C PRO A 31 -4.60 8.96 11.69
N VAL A 32 -4.25 10.18 12.11
CA VAL A 32 -4.05 11.30 11.21
C VAL A 32 -2.84 10.98 10.35
N ASP A 33 -3.10 10.60 9.11
CA ASP A 33 -2.12 10.68 8.05
C ASP A 33 -1.65 12.15 8.00
N PRO A 34 -0.36 12.48 8.27
CA PRO A 34 0.07 13.87 8.33
C PRO A 34 -0.33 14.61 7.07
N ALA A 35 -1.16 15.66 7.20
CA ALA A 35 -1.64 16.59 6.17
C ALA A 35 -1.50 16.09 4.73
N SER A 36 -2.11 14.95 4.45
CA SER A 36 -2.10 14.35 3.12
C SER A 36 -3.19 15.02 2.29
N LYS A 37 -2.87 15.49 1.07
CA LYS A 37 -3.89 16.03 0.15
C LYS A 37 -4.76 14.94 -0.48
N PHE A 38 -4.48 13.68 -0.19
CA PHE A 38 -5.24 12.53 -0.69
C PHE A 38 -6.54 12.39 0.11
N THR A 39 -7.69 12.48 -0.56
CA THR A 39 -9.01 12.30 0.07
C THR A 39 -9.31 10.84 0.39
N TYR A 40 -8.62 9.89 -0.26
CA TYR A 40 -8.91 8.47 -0.20
C TYR A 40 -10.35 8.13 -0.60
N GLU A 41 -10.95 8.91 -1.51
CA GLU A 41 -12.31 8.71 -2.03
C GLU A 41 -12.28 8.53 -3.56
N GLY A 42 -13.28 7.87 -4.12
CA GLY A 42 -13.55 7.90 -5.56
C GLY A 42 -12.55 7.17 -6.47
N GLY A 43 -11.45 6.62 -5.95
CA GLY A 43 -10.51 5.80 -6.72
C GLY A 43 -9.06 5.89 -6.27
N VAL A 44 -8.23 4.98 -6.78
CA VAL A 44 -6.77 4.95 -6.54
C VAL A 44 -6.08 6.28 -6.87
N ALA A 45 -6.65 7.07 -7.80
CA ALA A 45 -6.18 8.41 -8.15
C ALA A 45 -6.13 9.39 -6.97
N ASN A 46 -6.92 9.18 -5.93
CA ASN A 46 -6.93 10.03 -4.73
C ASN A 46 -6.23 9.37 -3.54
N THR A 47 -5.26 8.50 -3.82
CA THR A 47 -4.46 7.77 -2.81
C THR A 47 -2.98 7.96 -3.08
N ARG A 48 -2.14 7.52 -2.13
CA ARG A 48 -0.67 7.53 -2.25
C ARG A 48 -0.12 6.68 -3.40
N HIS A 49 -0.92 5.79 -4.00
CA HIS A 49 -0.53 5.04 -5.20
C HIS A 49 -0.65 5.87 -6.48
N ASN A 50 -1.23 7.08 -6.39
CA ASN A 50 -1.14 8.03 -7.48
C ASN A 50 0.23 8.71 -7.50
N LEU A 51 1.17 8.08 -8.20
CA LEU A 51 2.50 8.63 -8.40
C LEU A 51 2.54 9.84 -9.34
N THR A 52 1.44 10.24 -10.00
CA THR A 52 1.41 11.53 -10.73
C THR A 52 1.15 12.71 -9.80
N GLN A 53 0.53 12.46 -8.63
CA GLN A 53 0.25 13.50 -7.66
C GLN A 53 1.46 13.77 -6.76
N ARG A 54 1.78 15.06 -6.60
CA ARG A 54 2.91 15.55 -5.82
C ARG A 54 2.39 16.60 -4.85
N PRO A 55 1.87 16.18 -3.67
CA PRO A 55 1.08 17.07 -2.81
C PRO A 55 1.89 18.19 -2.13
N ILE A 56 3.22 18.23 -2.29
CA ILE A 56 4.07 19.27 -1.70
C ILE A 56 3.76 20.61 -2.36
N GLY A 57 3.37 21.62 -1.57
CA GLY A 57 3.25 23.00 -2.05
C GLY A 57 4.63 23.57 -2.36
N GLY A 58 5.04 23.50 -3.64
CA GLY A 58 6.40 23.79 -4.09
C GLY A 58 7.36 22.63 -3.83
N GLY A 59 8.19 22.26 -4.81
CA GLY A 59 9.15 21.16 -4.70
C GLY A 59 8.65 19.82 -5.22
N ALA A 60 7.47 19.79 -5.86
CA ALA A 60 7.03 18.66 -6.67
C ALA A 60 8.08 18.32 -7.74
N GLU A 61 8.70 19.33 -8.33
CA GLU A 61 9.76 19.24 -9.33
C GLU A 61 11.03 18.57 -8.78
N LEU A 62 11.24 18.54 -7.45
CA LEU A 62 12.38 17.83 -6.83
C LEU A 62 12.28 16.32 -7.01
N MET A 63 11.08 15.79 -7.29
CA MET A 63 10.91 14.38 -7.63
C MET A 63 11.24 14.07 -9.09
N ASN A 64 11.31 15.07 -9.98
CA ASN A 64 11.55 14.85 -11.40
C ASN A 64 12.88 14.13 -11.70
N PRO A 65 14.02 14.46 -11.05
CA PRO A 65 15.29 13.80 -11.36
C PRO A 65 15.38 12.35 -10.87
N VAL A 66 14.56 11.95 -9.88
CA VAL A 66 14.67 10.66 -9.18
C VAL A 66 13.61 9.63 -9.59
N ARG A 67 12.64 10.04 -10.41
CA ARG A 67 11.61 9.18 -11.01
C ARG A 67 10.97 9.84 -12.21
N ASN A 68 10.54 9.04 -13.18
CA ASN A 68 9.68 9.46 -14.27
C ASN A 68 8.24 9.73 -13.81
N ASP A 69 7.66 10.80 -14.34
CA ASP A 69 6.23 11.10 -14.29
C ASP A 69 5.58 10.66 -15.59
N TYR A 70 4.91 9.52 -15.57
CA TYR A 70 4.26 9.00 -16.77
C TYR A 70 2.89 9.66 -17.04
N GLY A 71 2.44 10.59 -16.18
CA GLY A 71 1.21 11.36 -16.39
C GLY A 71 -0.10 10.58 -16.20
N GLU A 72 -0.04 9.26 -15.96
CA GLU A 72 -1.20 8.39 -15.76
C GLU A 72 -1.05 7.57 -14.47
N VAL A 73 -2.13 7.43 -13.70
CA VAL A 73 -2.07 6.70 -12.41
C VAL A 73 -1.88 5.20 -12.61
N CYS A 74 -2.55 4.59 -13.59
CA CYS A 74 -2.56 3.15 -13.77
C CYS A 74 -1.28 2.61 -14.42
N VAL A 75 -0.54 3.44 -15.18
CA VAL A 75 0.61 3.01 -15.98
C VAL A 75 1.73 2.41 -15.14
N TYR A 76 1.83 2.82 -13.87
CA TYR A 76 2.77 2.29 -12.91
C TYR A 76 2.47 0.85 -12.50
N CYS A 77 1.32 0.27 -12.88
CA CYS A 77 0.95 -1.11 -12.59
C CYS A 77 0.52 -1.87 -13.85
N HIS A 78 -0.24 -1.21 -14.72
CA HIS A 78 -0.92 -1.81 -15.87
C HIS A 78 -0.52 -1.14 -17.18
N THR A 79 -0.63 -1.88 -18.28
CA THR A 79 -0.51 -1.37 -19.64
C THR A 79 -1.64 -1.92 -20.52
N PRO A 80 -2.26 -1.12 -21.40
CA PRO A 80 -3.38 -1.59 -22.23
C PRO A 80 -3.02 -2.78 -23.13
N HIS A 81 -1.74 -2.89 -23.51
CA HIS A 81 -1.21 -3.92 -24.39
C HIS A 81 0.27 -4.16 -24.12
N GLN A 82 0.82 -5.25 -24.65
CA GLN A 82 2.23 -5.59 -24.47
C GLN A 82 2.60 -5.81 -22.98
N ALA A 83 1.66 -6.34 -22.20
CA ALA A 83 1.86 -6.70 -20.81
C ALA A 83 3.05 -7.65 -20.62
N SER A 84 3.64 -7.58 -19.43
CA SER A 84 4.70 -8.48 -18.97
C SER A 84 4.19 -9.91 -18.85
N ALA A 85 5.03 -10.87 -19.22
CA ALA A 85 4.81 -12.28 -18.87
C ALA A 85 5.61 -12.69 -17.61
N ALA A 86 6.45 -11.80 -17.06
CA ALA A 86 7.31 -12.12 -15.92
C ALA A 86 6.53 -12.29 -14.60
N LEU A 87 5.36 -11.65 -14.47
CA LEU A 87 4.48 -11.77 -13.31
C LEU A 87 3.03 -12.01 -13.81
N PRO A 88 2.32 -13.06 -13.36
CA PRO A 88 0.97 -13.35 -13.82
C PRO A 88 -0.07 -12.47 -13.10
N ALA A 89 0.06 -11.16 -13.30
CA ALA A 89 -0.92 -10.15 -12.91
C ALA A 89 -1.59 -9.56 -14.17
N PRO A 90 -2.87 -9.13 -14.11
CA PRO A 90 -3.58 -8.63 -15.27
C PRO A 90 -2.85 -7.44 -15.89
N LEU A 91 -2.53 -7.54 -17.19
CA LEU A 91 -1.96 -6.43 -17.96
C LEU A 91 -0.71 -5.78 -17.31
N TRP A 92 0.10 -6.57 -16.60
CA TRP A 92 1.18 -6.05 -15.76
C TRP A 92 2.24 -5.25 -16.52
N ASN A 93 2.68 -4.14 -15.95
CA ASN A 93 3.61 -3.21 -16.59
C ASN A 93 4.86 -2.88 -15.78
N ARG A 94 5.08 -3.47 -14.60
CA ARG A 94 6.28 -3.20 -13.79
C ARG A 94 7.36 -4.24 -13.95
N THR A 95 8.59 -3.80 -13.78
CA THR A 95 9.74 -4.68 -13.55
C THR A 95 9.49 -5.57 -12.34
N ALA A 96 9.58 -6.88 -12.54
CA ALA A 96 9.44 -7.87 -11.49
C ALA A 96 10.75 -8.66 -11.38
N ARG A 97 11.63 -8.19 -10.48
CA ARG A 97 12.90 -8.86 -10.22
C ARG A 97 12.66 -10.16 -9.44
N ALA A 98 13.37 -11.22 -9.82
CA ALA A 98 13.37 -12.44 -9.03
C ALA A 98 14.06 -12.16 -7.67
N THR A 99 13.27 -12.17 -6.60
CA THR A 99 13.72 -11.90 -5.24
C THR A 99 13.32 -13.07 -4.35
N THR A 100 14.26 -13.53 -3.52
CA THR A 100 13.96 -14.51 -2.47
C THR A 100 13.67 -13.76 -1.17
N TYR A 101 12.50 -14.02 -0.59
CA TYR A 101 12.04 -13.36 0.62
C TYR A 101 12.30 -14.24 1.85
N THR A 102 12.58 -13.60 2.97
CA THR A 102 12.60 -14.29 4.26
C THR A 102 11.17 -14.38 4.79
N VAL A 103 10.65 -15.60 4.89
CA VAL A 103 9.23 -15.85 5.25
C VAL A 103 9.08 -16.27 6.71
N PRO A 104 7.92 -16.04 7.35
CA PRO A 104 7.68 -16.35 8.76
C PRO A 104 7.48 -17.85 9.06
N ALA A 105 8.30 -18.74 8.51
CA ALA A 105 8.12 -20.20 8.63
C ALA A 105 8.08 -20.74 10.07
N THR A 106 8.66 -20.03 11.04
CA THR A 106 8.60 -20.38 12.46
C THR A 106 7.25 -20.05 13.11
N ARG A 107 6.61 -18.95 12.69
CA ARG A 107 5.27 -18.52 13.15
C ARG A 107 4.17 -19.23 12.36
N ASP A 108 4.42 -19.44 11.08
CA ASP A 108 3.47 -19.98 10.10
C ASP A 108 4.10 -21.22 9.43
N PRO A 109 4.00 -22.42 10.04
CA PRO A 109 4.53 -23.63 9.47
C PRO A 109 3.98 -23.88 8.06
N GLY A 110 4.88 -24.10 7.11
CA GLY A 110 4.51 -24.24 5.69
C GLY A 110 4.39 -22.92 4.93
N ALA A 111 4.81 -21.80 5.52
CA ALA A 111 4.88 -20.52 4.81
C ALA A 111 5.67 -20.64 3.50
N SER A 112 5.02 -20.27 2.41
CA SER A 112 5.57 -20.30 1.06
C SER A 112 6.23 -18.96 0.69
N GLN A 113 7.02 -18.95 -0.40
CA GLN A 113 7.44 -17.69 -1.00
C GLN A 113 6.23 -16.91 -1.52
N PRO A 114 6.28 -15.57 -1.54
CA PRO A 114 5.18 -14.76 -2.05
C PRO A 114 4.82 -15.13 -3.49
N GLY A 115 3.53 -15.40 -3.72
CA GLY A 115 2.96 -15.60 -5.03
C GLY A 115 2.77 -14.30 -5.81
N ALA A 116 2.15 -14.41 -6.97
CA ALA A 116 2.00 -13.27 -7.88
C ALA A 116 1.20 -12.10 -7.28
N ALA A 117 0.26 -12.40 -6.39
CA ALA A 117 -0.58 -11.41 -5.73
C ALA A 117 0.21 -10.50 -4.78
N SER A 118 1.20 -11.02 -4.05
CA SER A 118 2.11 -10.21 -3.23
C SER A 118 3.25 -9.61 -4.03
N LEU A 119 3.82 -10.35 -4.99
CA LEU A 119 4.92 -9.86 -5.83
C LEU A 119 4.52 -8.59 -6.62
N ALA A 120 3.25 -8.45 -6.98
CA ALA A 120 2.72 -7.21 -7.56
C ALA A 120 2.96 -6.00 -6.62
N CYS A 121 2.65 -6.13 -5.34
CA CYS A 121 2.89 -5.08 -4.35
C CYS A 121 4.39 -4.92 -4.07
N LEU A 122 5.10 -6.04 -3.89
CA LEU A 122 6.51 -6.05 -3.52
C LEU A 122 7.41 -5.43 -4.61
N SER A 123 7.01 -5.46 -5.88
CA SER A 123 7.70 -4.73 -6.96
C SER A 123 7.82 -3.20 -6.76
N CYS A 124 7.12 -2.64 -5.76
CA CYS A 124 7.35 -1.28 -5.25
C CYS A 124 7.88 -1.29 -3.81
N HIS A 125 7.28 -2.17 -2.99
CA HIS A 125 7.39 -2.11 -1.53
C HIS A 125 8.58 -2.90 -0.96
N ASP A 126 9.26 -3.73 -1.76
CA ASP A 126 10.43 -4.47 -1.30
C ASP A 126 11.75 -3.68 -1.41
N GLY A 127 11.72 -2.52 -2.08
CA GLY A 127 12.86 -1.63 -2.23
C GLY A 127 13.95 -2.15 -3.17
N THR A 128 13.68 -3.16 -4.00
CA THR A 128 14.70 -3.77 -4.88
C THR A 128 14.78 -3.18 -6.28
N VAL A 129 13.73 -2.49 -6.73
CA VAL A 129 13.64 -1.80 -8.02
C VAL A 129 13.02 -0.42 -7.85
N ALA A 130 13.28 0.45 -8.81
CA ALA A 130 12.81 1.83 -8.80
C ALA A 130 11.28 1.90 -8.86
N ILE A 131 10.70 2.89 -8.17
CA ILE A 131 9.25 3.05 -8.10
C ILE A 131 8.62 3.38 -9.46
N ASP A 132 9.39 3.90 -10.41
CA ASP A 132 8.98 4.22 -11.78
C ASP A 132 9.48 3.20 -12.82
N SER A 133 10.07 2.08 -12.40
CA SER A 133 10.55 1.05 -13.32
C SER A 133 9.37 0.30 -13.95
N ILE A 134 9.01 0.72 -15.17
CA ILE A 134 7.94 0.13 -15.98
C ILE A 134 8.46 -0.34 -17.34
N ILE A 135 7.78 -1.32 -17.92
CA ILE A 135 8.19 -2.05 -19.13
C ILE A 135 7.73 -1.32 -20.40
N ASN A 136 6.47 -0.88 -20.42
CA ASN A 136 5.83 -0.22 -21.56
C ASN A 136 5.35 1.18 -21.14
N MET A 137 6.07 2.21 -21.57
CA MET A 137 5.74 3.61 -21.28
C MET A 137 4.66 4.14 -22.21
N PRO A 138 3.94 5.20 -21.83
CA PRO A 138 2.96 5.83 -22.72
C PRO A 138 3.58 6.31 -24.04
N GLY A 139 2.86 6.11 -25.13
CA GLY A 139 3.27 6.51 -26.48
C GLY A 139 3.86 5.37 -27.32
N PRO A 140 4.05 5.61 -28.62
CA PRO A 140 4.46 4.56 -29.55
C PRO A 140 5.93 4.17 -29.37
N GLY A 141 6.20 2.87 -29.36
CA GLY A 141 7.56 2.31 -29.44
C GLY A 141 8.42 2.43 -28.18
N ARG A 142 7.86 2.84 -27.05
CA ARG A 142 8.60 3.02 -25.79
C ARG A 142 8.46 1.82 -24.87
N ILE A 143 8.95 0.67 -25.35
CA ILE A 143 8.90 -0.59 -24.62
C ILE A 143 10.27 -1.26 -24.63
N ASP A 144 10.67 -1.80 -23.48
CA ASP A 144 11.86 -2.64 -23.35
C ASP A 144 11.49 -3.95 -22.66
N ARG A 145 11.60 -5.07 -23.38
CA ARG A 145 11.30 -6.41 -22.84
C ARG A 145 12.36 -6.91 -21.87
N ALA A 146 13.59 -6.40 -21.93
CA ALA A 146 14.60 -6.72 -20.93
C ALA A 146 14.23 -6.18 -19.54
N GLN A 147 13.46 -5.08 -19.51
CA GLN A 147 12.94 -4.44 -18.30
C GLN A 147 12.03 -5.37 -17.49
N GLU A 148 11.45 -6.44 -18.07
CA GLU A 148 10.51 -7.31 -17.35
C GLU A 148 11.10 -7.95 -16.08
N ARG A 149 12.40 -8.25 -16.08
CA ARG A 149 13.08 -8.99 -15.01
C ARG A 149 14.25 -8.24 -14.37
N GLY A 150 14.63 -7.10 -14.93
CA GLY A 150 15.76 -6.31 -14.46
C GLY A 150 15.62 -4.86 -14.88
N GLN A 151 15.89 -3.95 -13.96
CA GLN A 151 15.83 -2.53 -14.23
C GLN A 151 16.92 -2.12 -15.22
N ASN A 152 16.52 -1.40 -16.28
CA ASN A 152 17.44 -0.80 -17.25
C ASN A 152 17.27 0.73 -17.21
N ASP A 153 18.19 1.39 -16.51
CA ASP A 153 18.17 2.85 -16.30
C ASP A 153 18.38 3.62 -17.61
N GLU A 154 19.15 3.10 -18.56
CA GLU A 154 19.34 3.77 -19.86
C GLU A 154 18.01 3.89 -20.61
N PHE A 155 17.19 2.83 -20.59
CA PHE A 155 15.84 2.89 -21.14
C PHE A 155 14.98 3.89 -20.36
N LEU A 156 14.96 3.81 -19.03
CA LEU A 156 14.14 4.69 -18.20
C LEU A 156 14.48 6.18 -18.39
N SER A 157 15.76 6.53 -18.50
CA SER A 157 16.21 7.92 -18.66
C SER A 157 16.09 8.45 -20.09
N ARG A 158 16.10 7.58 -21.12
CA ARG A 158 16.12 8.02 -22.54
C ARG A 158 14.78 7.90 -23.24
N ALA A 159 13.95 6.92 -22.89
CA ALA A 159 12.69 6.67 -23.56
C ALA A 159 11.56 7.61 -23.10
N TRP A 160 11.72 8.26 -21.94
CA TRP A 160 10.76 9.20 -21.38
C TRP A 160 11.30 10.62 -21.27
N ARG A 161 10.38 11.58 -21.35
CA ARG A 161 10.63 13.01 -21.09
C ARG A 161 9.55 13.53 -20.16
N ASN A 162 9.95 14.07 -19.00
CA ASN A 162 9.00 14.58 -18.02
C ASN A 162 8.35 15.86 -18.55
N ALA A 163 7.03 15.87 -18.65
CA ALA A 163 6.31 17.04 -19.17
C ALA A 163 6.45 18.29 -18.26
N THR A 164 6.71 18.09 -16.97
CA THR A 164 6.68 19.13 -15.93
C THR A 164 8.04 19.49 -15.36
N GLY A 165 9.14 19.33 -16.13
CA GLY A 165 10.46 19.80 -15.71
C GLY A 165 11.60 18.91 -16.18
N THR A 166 12.65 18.81 -15.35
CA THR A 166 13.84 18.00 -15.63
C THR A 166 13.49 16.54 -15.89
N ASP A 167 14.20 15.89 -16.80
CA ASP A 167 14.07 14.44 -16.97
C ASP A 167 14.70 13.69 -15.80
N ALA A 168 14.21 12.48 -15.53
CA ALA A 168 14.85 11.61 -14.55
C ALA A 168 16.19 11.12 -15.10
N ASP A 169 17.25 11.31 -14.32
CA ASP A 169 18.58 10.73 -14.55
C ASP A 169 18.95 9.70 -13.47
N THR A 170 18.13 9.62 -12.42
CA THR A 170 18.21 8.66 -11.33
C THR A 170 16.86 7.95 -11.21
N HIS A 171 16.87 6.64 -11.01
CA HIS A 171 15.66 5.84 -10.82
C HIS A 171 15.70 5.18 -9.45
N ALA A 172 15.06 5.82 -8.46
CA ALA A 172 15.20 5.46 -7.06
C ALA A 172 14.20 4.38 -6.62
N ALA A 173 14.69 3.35 -5.93
CA ALA A 173 13.87 2.39 -5.21
C ALA A 173 13.37 2.96 -3.87
N LEU A 174 12.33 2.35 -3.31
CA LEU A 174 11.83 2.66 -1.97
C LEU A 174 12.78 2.09 -0.91
N ASP A 175 13.99 2.63 -0.80
CA ASP A 175 14.99 2.19 0.17
C ASP A 175 15.72 3.38 0.82
N ARG A 176 16.63 3.08 1.76
CA ARG A 176 17.39 4.10 2.53
C ARG A 176 18.30 4.98 1.67
N THR A 177 18.81 4.46 0.56
CA THR A 177 19.68 5.17 -0.37
C THR A 177 18.92 5.90 -1.47
N GLY A 178 17.73 5.41 -1.83
CA GLY A 178 16.81 6.00 -2.79
C GLY A 178 15.79 6.90 -2.12
N CYS A 179 14.50 6.59 -2.26
CA CYS A 179 13.41 7.48 -1.84
C CYS A 179 13.45 7.84 -0.34
N LEU A 180 13.82 6.92 0.55
CA LEU A 180 13.80 7.18 2.00
C LEU A 180 14.95 8.08 2.48
N SER A 181 15.94 8.39 1.63
CA SER A 181 16.95 9.42 1.92
C SER A 181 16.29 10.79 2.18
N CYS A 182 15.15 11.05 1.53
CA CYS A 182 14.32 12.23 1.75
C CYS A 182 13.02 11.89 2.49
N HIS A 183 12.42 10.72 2.23
CA HIS A 183 11.11 10.32 2.76
C HIS A 183 11.20 9.50 4.06
N SER A 184 11.90 10.04 5.06
CA SER A 184 12.07 9.43 6.39
C SER A 184 11.85 10.45 7.51
N PRO A 185 11.72 10.03 8.79
CA PRO A 185 11.62 10.97 9.91
C PRO A 185 12.80 11.94 9.93
N GLY A 186 12.51 13.25 9.83
CA GLY A 186 13.55 14.29 9.74
C GLY A 186 14.22 14.39 8.36
N GLY A 187 13.68 13.72 7.35
CA GLY A 187 14.17 13.74 5.98
C GLY A 187 14.07 15.10 5.30
N GLY A 188 14.76 15.21 4.15
CA GLY A 188 15.00 16.47 3.46
C GLY A 188 13.73 17.31 3.20
N ARG A 189 13.82 18.61 3.50
CA ARG A 189 12.89 19.66 3.05
C ARG A 189 11.41 19.44 3.43
N GLY A 190 11.13 18.72 4.53
CA GLY A 190 9.75 18.48 4.99
C GLY A 190 8.98 17.46 4.15
N ALA A 191 9.70 16.58 3.44
CA ALA A 191 9.10 15.49 2.70
C ALA A 191 8.32 14.54 3.64
N GLN A 192 7.27 13.93 3.10
CA GLN A 192 6.43 12.99 3.83
C GLN A 192 7.22 11.71 4.16
N ASP A 193 7.01 11.16 5.35
CA ASP A 193 7.65 9.92 5.78
C ASP A 193 6.99 8.69 5.12
N PHE A 194 7.78 7.91 4.38
CA PHE A 194 7.37 6.66 3.73
C PHE A 194 8.07 5.43 4.31
N THR A 195 8.75 5.54 5.44
CA THR A 195 9.46 4.40 6.06
C THR A 195 8.54 3.21 6.30
N ARG A 196 7.28 3.44 6.67
CA ARG A 196 6.27 2.37 6.86
C ARG A 196 5.76 1.75 5.55
N ALA A 197 6.05 2.36 4.41
CA ALA A 197 5.72 1.80 3.11
C ALA A 197 6.81 0.83 2.62
N LEU A 198 8.04 0.89 3.15
CA LEU A 198 9.05 -0.12 2.88
C LEU A 198 8.74 -1.39 3.68
N ILE A 199 8.27 -2.42 2.98
CA ILE A 199 8.09 -3.77 3.53
C ILE A 199 9.43 -4.50 3.51
N GLY A 200 10.16 -4.38 2.40
CA GLY A 200 11.46 -5.00 2.22
C GLY A 200 11.35 -6.48 1.84
N THR A 201 12.48 -7.18 1.94
CA THR A 201 12.60 -8.60 1.59
C THR A 201 12.47 -9.54 2.80
N ASP A 202 12.32 -8.99 4.01
CA ASP A 202 12.09 -9.74 5.24
C ASP A 202 10.63 -9.60 5.66
N LEU A 203 9.85 -10.66 5.45
CA LEU A 203 8.41 -10.69 5.71
C LEU A 203 8.08 -11.23 7.10
N ARG A 204 9.10 -11.52 7.93
CA ARG A 204 8.88 -12.12 9.25
C ARG A 204 8.29 -11.18 10.29
N ASP A 205 8.40 -9.87 10.07
CA ASP A 205 8.09 -8.85 11.07
C ASP A 205 6.62 -8.96 11.52
N ASP A 206 5.65 -8.83 10.61
CA ASP A 206 4.22 -8.85 11.01
C ASP A 206 3.23 -9.26 9.89
N HIS A 207 3.69 -9.64 8.70
CA HIS A 207 2.79 -10.00 7.60
C HIS A 207 2.74 -11.52 7.41
N PRO A 208 1.57 -12.17 7.47
CA PRO A 208 1.43 -13.62 7.31
C PRO A 208 1.57 -14.06 5.83
N VAL A 209 2.35 -13.35 5.02
CA VAL A 209 2.50 -13.65 3.59
C VAL A 209 3.11 -15.04 3.43
N GLY A 210 2.46 -15.85 2.60
CA GLY A 210 2.81 -17.23 2.35
C GLY A 210 2.21 -18.23 3.34
N ALA A 211 1.58 -17.77 4.44
CA ALA A 211 0.95 -18.65 5.41
C ALA A 211 -0.18 -19.46 4.73
N PRO A 212 -0.16 -20.80 4.80
CA PRO A 212 -1.14 -21.62 4.10
C PRO A 212 -2.53 -21.46 4.71
N LEU A 213 -3.57 -21.64 3.89
CA LEU A 213 -4.93 -21.83 4.38
C LEU A 213 -4.93 -23.03 5.36
N PRO A 214 -5.35 -22.85 6.63
CA PRO A 214 -5.30 -23.91 7.62
C PRO A 214 -6.14 -25.12 7.23
N ASP A 215 -5.73 -26.30 7.71
CA ASP A 215 -6.55 -27.51 7.57
C ASP A 215 -7.90 -27.26 8.26
N ALA A 216 -8.95 -27.42 7.47
CA ALA A 216 -10.32 -27.73 7.81
C ALA A 216 -10.59 -28.28 9.24
N ARG A 217 -9.74 -29.18 9.75
CA ARG A 217 -9.90 -29.84 11.06
C ARG A 217 -9.51 -28.96 12.26
N VAL A 218 -8.90 -27.82 12.05
CA VAL A 218 -8.56 -26.86 13.11
C VAL A 218 -9.81 -26.04 13.42
N GLY A 219 -10.48 -26.36 14.54
CA GLY A 219 -11.78 -25.78 14.93
C GLY A 219 -11.77 -24.27 15.26
N GLU A 220 -10.62 -23.61 15.15
CA GLU A 220 -10.43 -22.19 15.45
C GLU A 220 -10.51 -21.30 14.19
N PHE A 221 -10.76 -21.88 13.00
CA PHE A 221 -10.82 -21.16 11.73
C PHE A 221 -12.19 -21.20 11.06
N VAL A 222 -12.59 -20.04 10.53
CA VAL A 222 -13.74 -19.91 9.62
C VAL A 222 -13.32 -20.45 8.27
N ARG A 223 -14.10 -21.40 7.74
CA ARG A 223 -13.85 -21.98 6.42
C ARG A 223 -14.35 -21.05 5.32
N PRO A 224 -13.56 -20.85 4.25
CA PRO A 224 -14.04 -20.17 3.06
C PRO A 224 -15.19 -20.93 2.40
N ASP A 225 -16.19 -20.20 1.91
CA ASP A 225 -17.39 -20.77 1.29
C ASP A 225 -17.16 -21.21 -0.16
N ARG A 226 -16.15 -20.64 -0.82
CA ARG A 226 -15.87 -20.87 -2.24
C ARG A 226 -14.38 -21.15 -2.48
N SER A 227 -14.13 -22.16 -3.30
CA SER A 227 -12.80 -22.54 -3.76
C SER A 227 -12.81 -22.68 -5.29
N GLY A 228 -11.82 -22.11 -5.94
CA GLY A 228 -11.51 -22.31 -7.35
C GLY A 228 -10.00 -22.48 -7.55
N ASP A 229 -9.59 -22.77 -8.78
CA ASP A 229 -8.21 -23.21 -9.09
C ASP A 229 -7.10 -22.27 -8.59
N ARG A 230 -7.36 -20.96 -8.54
CA ARG A 230 -6.36 -19.93 -8.17
C ARG A 230 -6.76 -19.06 -6.98
N LEU A 231 -7.98 -19.21 -6.48
CA LEU A 231 -8.56 -18.30 -5.50
C LEU A 231 -9.55 -19.03 -4.61
N VAL A 232 -9.45 -18.76 -3.31
CA VAL A 232 -10.38 -19.23 -2.28
C VAL A 232 -10.89 -18.02 -1.52
N PHE A 233 -12.20 -17.86 -1.31
CA PHE A 233 -12.74 -16.62 -0.74
C PHE A 233 -14.00 -16.86 0.12
N TYR A 234 -14.29 -15.87 0.97
CA TYR A 234 -15.47 -15.83 1.83
C TYR A 234 -16.59 -15.06 1.12
N ASP A 235 -17.55 -15.80 0.56
CA ASP A 235 -18.64 -15.27 -0.29
C ASP A 235 -19.80 -14.78 0.59
N ARG A 236 -19.71 -13.53 1.05
CA ARG A 236 -20.59 -12.96 2.07
C ARG A 236 -22.00 -12.69 1.57
N ASN A 237 -22.17 -12.53 0.27
CA ASN A 237 -23.47 -12.26 -0.35
C ASN A 237 -24.00 -13.44 -1.18
N ALA A 238 -23.30 -14.59 -1.15
CA ALA A 238 -23.66 -15.82 -1.84
C ALA A 238 -23.85 -15.65 -3.37
N ASN A 239 -23.16 -14.69 -4.00
CA ASN A 239 -23.27 -14.44 -5.44
C ASN A 239 -22.30 -15.30 -6.26
N GLY A 240 -21.38 -16.00 -5.60
CA GLY A 240 -20.39 -16.88 -6.19
C GLY A 240 -19.23 -16.22 -6.91
N ARG A 241 -18.98 -14.94 -6.64
CA ARG A 241 -17.88 -14.15 -7.20
C ARG A 241 -17.18 -13.41 -6.07
N PRO A 242 -15.84 -13.28 -6.14
CA PRO A 242 -15.11 -12.53 -5.12
C PRO A 242 -15.40 -11.04 -5.27
N ASP A 243 -15.88 -10.42 -4.20
CA ASP A 243 -16.09 -8.98 -4.13
C ASP A 243 -14.87 -8.24 -3.55
N PRO A 244 -14.72 -6.93 -3.83
CA PRO A 244 -13.60 -6.15 -3.28
C PRO A 244 -13.51 -6.20 -1.75
N ASN A 245 -14.64 -6.27 -1.06
CA ASN A 245 -14.74 -6.28 0.40
C ASN A 245 -14.65 -7.68 1.05
N GLU A 246 -14.19 -8.68 0.30
CA GLU A 246 -14.07 -10.06 0.79
C GLU A 246 -12.61 -10.48 0.92
N VAL A 247 -12.25 -10.92 2.12
CA VAL A 247 -10.95 -11.57 2.36
C VAL A 247 -10.87 -12.85 1.53
N ARG A 248 -9.66 -13.17 1.09
CA ARG A 248 -9.43 -14.30 0.18
C ARG A 248 -8.01 -14.83 0.28
N TYR A 249 -7.79 -16.06 -0.16
CA TYR A 249 -6.50 -16.70 -0.31
C TYR A 249 -6.20 -16.85 -1.80
N TYR A 250 -4.94 -16.79 -2.15
CA TYR A 250 -4.48 -16.95 -3.53
C TYR A 250 -3.58 -18.17 -3.61
N ASP A 251 -3.55 -18.80 -4.78
CA ASP A 251 -2.57 -19.85 -5.02
C ASP A 251 -1.15 -19.27 -5.08
N ALA A 252 -0.30 -19.69 -4.12
CA ALA A 252 1.11 -19.34 -4.05
C ALA A 252 2.02 -20.42 -4.67
N GLY A 253 1.45 -21.35 -5.46
CA GLY A 253 2.15 -22.44 -6.14
C GLY A 253 2.21 -23.74 -5.34
N ALA A 254 2.01 -23.67 -4.01
CA ALA A 254 1.85 -24.82 -3.13
C ALA A 254 0.39 -24.99 -2.64
N GLY A 255 -0.55 -24.25 -3.22
CA GLY A 255 -1.94 -24.16 -2.79
C GLY A 255 -2.30 -22.79 -2.22
N PRO A 256 -3.54 -22.64 -1.69
CA PRO A 256 -4.05 -21.37 -1.19
C PRO A 256 -3.25 -20.90 0.04
N ALA A 257 -2.71 -19.69 -0.05
CA ALA A 257 -1.99 -19.03 1.01
C ALA A 257 -2.44 -17.57 1.16
N VAL A 258 -2.10 -16.99 2.30
CA VAL A 258 -2.29 -15.56 2.54
C VAL A 258 -1.26 -14.78 1.72
N GLU A 259 -1.74 -13.84 0.93
CA GLU A 259 -0.95 -12.92 0.12
C GLU A 259 -1.30 -11.48 0.51
N CYS A 260 -0.53 -10.48 0.08
CA CYS A 260 -0.88 -9.07 0.32
C CYS A 260 -2.32 -8.77 -0.13
N ALA A 261 -2.71 -9.26 -1.31
CA ALA A 261 -4.05 -9.03 -1.85
C ALA A 261 -5.17 -9.80 -1.12
N SER A 262 -4.84 -10.63 -0.12
CA SER A 262 -5.82 -11.31 0.74
C SER A 262 -6.55 -10.32 1.63
N CYS A 263 -5.80 -9.36 2.16
CA CYS A 263 -6.32 -8.32 3.05
C CYS A 263 -6.44 -6.97 2.36
N HIS A 264 -5.70 -6.75 1.27
CA HIS A 264 -5.63 -5.48 0.57
C HIS A 264 -6.26 -5.54 -0.83
N ASP A 265 -7.00 -4.51 -1.23
CA ASP A 265 -7.44 -4.29 -2.61
C ASP A 265 -6.78 -3.01 -3.15
N PRO A 266 -5.84 -3.09 -4.11
CA PRO A 266 -5.13 -1.91 -4.59
C PRO A 266 -6.03 -0.86 -5.27
N HIS A 267 -7.28 -1.22 -5.62
CA HIS A 267 -8.26 -0.28 -6.17
C HIS A 267 -9.07 0.46 -5.10
N GLY A 268 -8.98 0.03 -3.84
CA GLY A 268 -9.69 0.60 -2.71
C GLY A 268 -11.06 -0.02 -2.50
N VAL A 269 -11.46 -0.10 -1.23
CA VAL A 269 -12.78 -0.57 -0.80
C VAL A 269 -13.41 0.53 0.05
N PRO A 270 -14.55 1.11 -0.37
CA PRO A 270 -15.28 2.10 0.43
C PRO A 270 -15.74 1.50 1.76
N ASP A 271 -15.73 2.30 2.83
CA ASP A 271 -16.19 1.87 4.16
C ASP A 271 -17.73 1.70 4.30
N GLY A 272 -18.48 1.76 3.19
CA GLY A 272 -19.85 1.25 3.09
C GLY A 272 -20.93 2.27 2.71
N ALA A 273 -20.58 3.55 2.49
CA ALA A 273 -21.52 4.57 2.02
C ALA A 273 -21.09 5.15 0.65
N ARG A 274 -22.05 5.70 -0.10
CA ARG A 274 -21.73 6.39 -1.37
C ARG A 274 -20.94 7.67 -1.06
N GLY A 275 -19.77 7.82 -1.68
CA GLY A 275 -18.85 8.93 -1.39
C GLY A 275 -18.06 8.73 -0.10
N SER A 276 -18.01 7.51 0.43
CA SER A 276 -17.27 7.22 1.65
C SER A 276 -15.78 6.97 1.39
N HIS A 277 -14.96 7.19 2.40
CA HIS A 277 -13.54 6.97 2.31
C HIS A 277 -13.23 5.48 2.12
N PHE A 278 -12.18 5.21 1.37
CA PHE A 278 -11.56 3.91 1.34
C PHE A 278 -11.05 3.53 2.72
N LEU A 279 -11.16 2.24 3.02
CA LEU A 279 -10.55 1.67 4.19
C LEU A 279 -9.03 1.96 4.15
N PRO A 280 -8.45 2.48 5.25
CA PRO A 280 -7.02 2.82 5.29
C PRO A 280 -6.15 1.63 4.88
N LYS A 281 -5.01 1.93 4.25
CA LYS A 281 -4.07 0.91 3.75
C LYS A 281 -4.72 -0.07 2.76
N PHE A 282 -5.74 0.34 2.02
CA PHE A 282 -6.42 -0.51 1.05
C PHE A 282 -7.08 -1.77 1.62
N LEU A 283 -7.44 -1.78 2.89
CA LEU A 283 -8.03 -2.98 3.49
C LEU A 283 -9.36 -3.34 2.81
N ARG A 284 -9.61 -4.65 2.67
CA ARG A 284 -10.89 -5.17 2.16
C ARG A 284 -12.01 -5.06 3.18
N VAL A 285 -11.65 -5.25 4.44
CA VAL A 285 -12.56 -5.25 5.59
C VAL A 285 -12.01 -4.33 6.65
N THR A 286 -12.89 -3.62 7.35
CA THR A 286 -12.50 -2.77 8.48
C THR A 286 -11.82 -3.57 9.59
N THR A 287 -10.91 -2.95 10.32
CA THR A 287 -10.31 -3.52 11.54
C THR A 287 -11.15 -3.24 12.78
N ASN A 288 -12.22 -2.42 12.67
CA ASN A 288 -13.09 -2.08 13.78
C ASN A 288 -13.68 -3.35 14.42
N GLY A 289 -13.56 -3.46 15.74
CA GLY A 289 -14.06 -4.62 16.49
C GLY A 289 -13.39 -5.95 16.12
N GLY A 290 -12.24 -5.94 15.42
CA GLY A 290 -11.57 -7.15 14.97
C GLY A 290 -12.22 -7.82 13.75
N ALA A 291 -13.09 -7.12 13.01
CA ALA A 291 -13.84 -7.69 11.89
C ALA A 291 -12.96 -8.33 10.80
N LEU A 292 -11.75 -7.80 10.56
CA LEU A 292 -10.78 -8.44 9.68
C LEU A 292 -10.35 -9.82 10.21
N CYS A 293 -9.95 -9.91 11.47
CA CYS A 293 -9.51 -11.16 12.11
C CYS A 293 -10.64 -12.19 12.14
N LEU A 294 -11.85 -11.75 12.48
CA LEU A 294 -13.05 -12.58 12.52
C LEU A 294 -13.55 -13.04 11.13
N SER A 295 -12.90 -12.58 10.06
CA SER A 295 -13.14 -13.15 8.73
C SER A 295 -12.56 -14.56 8.60
N CYS A 296 -11.46 -14.84 9.33
CA CYS A 296 -10.74 -16.11 9.25
C CYS A 296 -10.72 -16.88 10.56
N HIS A 297 -10.87 -16.22 11.71
CA HIS A 297 -10.75 -16.83 13.03
C HIS A 297 -12.10 -16.86 13.77
N VAL A 298 -12.35 -17.99 14.43
CA VAL A 298 -13.40 -18.12 15.44
C VAL A 298 -12.87 -17.56 16.76
N LYS A 299 -13.70 -16.81 17.48
CA LYS A 299 -13.35 -16.19 18.76
C LYS A 299 -13.46 -17.16 19.93
#